data_AF-A0A537J2J0-F1
#
_entry.id   AF-A0A537J2J0-F1
#
_cell.length_a   1.000
_cell.length_b   1.000
_cell.length_c   1.000
_cell.angle_alpha   90.00
_cell.angle_beta   90.00
_cell.angle_gamma   90.00
#
_symmetry.space_group_name_H-M   'P 1'
#
loop_
_entity.id
_entity.type
_entity.pdbx_description
1 polymer ?
#
loop_
_entity_poly.entity_id
_entity_poly.type
_entity_poly.pdbx_seq_one_letter_code
_entity_poly.pdbx_strand_id
1 'polypeptide(L)' 'MARSHHRHKKYHPVQYHPVSSKSKRKTATTIFIIFLGIFGLGIGYFAAGSIASLIIGGIIGSVVGYLIGYNLDKMATRK' A
#
# COMPACT_ATOMS: atom_id res chain seq x y z
N MET A 1 -67.81 19.70 -0.38
CA MET A 1 -66.57 20.44 -0.06
C MET A 1 -65.44 19.44 0.06
N ALA A 2 -64.63 19.28 -1.00
CA ALA A 2 -63.55 18.29 -1.03
C ALA A 2 -62.27 18.90 -0.45
N ARG A 3 -61.82 18.39 0.70
CA ARG A 3 -60.59 18.84 1.37
C ARG A 3 -59.41 18.12 0.71
N SER A 4 -58.65 18.84 -0.10
CA SER A 4 -57.39 18.38 -0.68
C SER A 4 -56.39 18.12 0.45
N HIS A 5 -56.10 16.84 0.72
CA HIS A 5 -55.01 16.45 1.61
C HIS A 5 -53.70 16.53 0.84
N HIS A 6 -52.94 17.60 1.06
CA HIS A 6 -51.55 17.69 0.60
C HIS A 6 -50.71 16.59 1.28
N ARG A 7 -50.48 15.49 0.57
CA ARG A 7 -49.46 14.50 0.95
C ARG A 7 -48.08 15.11 0.68
N HIS A 8 -47.38 15.49 1.74
CA HIS A 8 -45.96 15.78 1.67
C HIS A 8 -45.20 14.51 1.26
N LYS A 9 -44.67 14.48 0.03
CA LYS A 9 -43.70 13.47 -0.39
C LYS A 9 -42.43 13.71 0.41
N LYS A 10 -42.08 12.77 1.29
CA LYS A 10 -40.78 12.78 1.97
C LYS A 10 -39.71 12.48 0.93
N TYR A 11 -38.98 13.51 0.52
CA TYR A 11 -37.72 13.32 -0.18
C TYR A 11 -36.74 12.72 0.83
N HIS A 12 -36.44 11.43 0.68
CA HIS A 12 -35.30 10.84 1.37
C HIS A 12 -34.05 11.38 0.67
N PRO A 13 -33.19 12.16 1.35
CA PRO A 13 -31.89 12.47 0.79
C PRO A 13 -31.15 11.14 0.60
N VAL A 14 -30.83 10.81 -0.65
CA VAL A 14 -29.96 9.68 -0.97
C VAL A 14 -28.63 9.99 -0.28
N GLN A 15 -28.34 9.28 0.80
CA GLN A 15 -27.05 9.36 1.47
C GLN A 15 -26.01 8.81 0.50
N TYR A 16 -25.33 9.72 -0.20
CA TYR A 16 -24.17 9.39 -1.00
C TYR A 16 -23.06 9.02 -0.01
N HIS A 17 -22.92 7.74 0.31
CA HIS A 17 -21.73 7.25 0.97
C HIS A 17 -20.59 7.39 -0.04
N PRO A 18 -19.58 8.26 0.19
CA PRO A 18 -18.38 8.18 -0.61
C PRO A 18 -17.81 6.78 -0.35
N VAL A 19 -17.91 5.90 -1.35
CA VAL A 19 -17.10 4.69 -1.38
C VAL A 19 -15.67 5.20 -1.30
N SER A 20 -15.07 5.12 -0.11
CA SER A 20 -13.66 5.43 0.04
C SER A 20 -12.96 4.34 -0.75
N SER A 21 -12.64 4.64 -2.01
CA SER A 21 -11.70 3.87 -2.78
C SER A 21 -10.33 4.17 -2.17
N LYS A 22 -10.10 3.64 -0.96
CA LYS A 22 -8.77 3.22 -0.55
C LYS A 22 -8.40 2.11 -1.52
N SER A 23 -8.07 2.50 -2.74
CA SER A 23 -7.31 1.71 -3.67
C SER A 23 -6.17 1.19 -2.83
N LYS A 24 -6.14 -0.12 -2.59
CA LYS A 24 -4.97 -0.82 -2.08
C LYS A 24 -3.91 -0.67 -3.17
N ARG A 25 -3.39 0.55 -3.38
CA ARG A 25 -2.16 0.77 -4.11
C ARG A 25 -1.17 -0.08 -3.35
N LYS A 26 -0.73 -1.18 -3.98
CA LYS A 26 0.34 -1.99 -3.44
C LYS A 26 1.46 -1.01 -3.16
N THR A 27 1.71 -0.79 -1.88
CA THR A 27 2.62 0.22 -1.37
C THR A 27 3.94 0.04 -2.10
N ALA A 28 4.53 1.10 -2.66
CA ALA A 28 5.81 0.98 -3.37
C ALA A 28 6.85 0.28 -2.48
N THR A 29 6.72 0.51 -1.17
CA THR A 29 7.39 -0.22 -0.09
C THR A 29 7.37 -1.73 -0.23
N THR A 30 6.21 -2.36 -0.41
CA THR A 30 6.13 -3.83 -0.52
C THR A 30 6.89 -4.35 -1.73
N ILE A 31 6.81 -3.65 -2.86
CA ILE A 31 7.50 -4.06 -4.10
C ILE A 31 9.02 -3.97 -3.92
N PHE A 32 9.51 -2.84 -3.39
CA PHE A 32 10.94 -2.64 -3.18
C PHE A 32 11.53 -3.59 -2.14
N ILE A 33 10.81 -3.91 -1.06
CA ILE A 33 11.27 -4.89 -0.06
C ILE A 33 11.43 -6.28 -0.70
N ILE A 34 10.45 -6.73 -1.49
CA ILE A 34 10.54 -8.04 -2.14
C ILE A 34 11.69 -8.06 -3.15
N PHE A 35 11.82 -7.02 -3.97
CA PHE A 35 12.83 -6.97 -5.02
C PHE A 35 14.25 -6.89 -4.45
N LEU A 36 14.52 -5.95 -3.52
CA LEU A 36 15.82 -5.81 -2.86
C LEU A 36 16.12 -6.96 -1.90
N GLY A 37 15.11 -7.56 -1.28
CA GLY A 37 15.27 -8.75 -0.44
C GLY A 37 15.74 -9.97 -1.23
N ILE A 38 15.09 -10.27 -2.36
CA ILE A 38 15.50 -11.38 -3.25
C ILE A 38 16.87 -11.07 -3.87
N PHE A 39 17.11 -9.83 -4.30
CA PHE A 39 18.38 -9.42 -4.87
C PHE A 39 19.53 -9.51 -3.85
N GLY A 40 19.30 -9.07 -2.60
CA GLY A 40 20.25 -9.17 -1.50
C GLY A 40 20.55 -10.62 -1.10
N LEU A 41 19.54 -11.50 -1.13
CA LEU A 41 19.75 -12.95 -0.97
C LEU A 41 20.58 -13.53 -2.12
N GLY A 42 20.31 -13.14 -3.37
CA GLY A 42 21.08 -13.58 -4.54
C GLY A 42 22.54 -13.18 -4.46
N ILE A 43 22.83 -11.93 -4.08
CA ILE A 43 24.19 -11.45 -3.84
C ILE A 43 24.82 -12.19 -2.65
N GLY A 44 24.10 -12.34 -1.54
CA GLY A 44 24.61 -13.03 -0.35
C GLY A 44 24.95 -14.50 -0.61
N TYR A 45 24.18 -15.17 -1.47
CA TYR A 45 24.45 -16.53 -1.93
C TYR A 45 25.74 -16.58 -2.76
N PHE A 46 25.86 -15.70 -3.74
CA PHE A 46 26.96 -15.71 -4.70
C PHE A 46 28.28 -15.17 -4.13
N ALA A 47 28.20 -14.22 -3.20
CA ALA A 47 29.37 -13.51 -2.67
C ALA A 47 30.20 -14.32 -1.68
N ALA A 48 29.59 -15.25 -0.94
CA ALA A 48 30.31 -15.96 0.12
C ALA A 48 29.88 -17.42 0.33
N GLY A 49 28.81 -17.91 -0.33
CA GLY A 49 28.38 -19.32 -0.23
C GLY A 49 28.05 -19.79 1.18
N SER A 50 27.94 -18.87 2.14
CA SER A 50 27.80 -19.14 3.58
C SER A 50 26.40 -18.76 4.05
N ILE A 51 25.85 -19.52 5.00
CA ILE A 51 24.55 -19.22 5.61
C ILE A 51 24.59 -17.83 6.29
N ALA A 52 25.73 -17.43 6.83
CA ALA A 52 25.89 -16.13 7.47
C ALA A 52 25.76 -14.97 6.47
N SER A 53 26.30 -15.10 5.26
CA SER A 53 26.21 -14.04 4.23
C SER A 53 24.82 -13.91 3.66
N LEU A 54 24.06 -15.00 3.57
CA LEU A 54 22.64 -14.98 3.21
C LEU A 54 21.79 -14.22 4.23
N ILE A 55 22.02 -14.47 5.52
CA ILE A 55 21.30 -13.79 6.61
C ILE A 55 21.63 -12.30 6.60
N ILE A 56 22.91 -11.94 6.51
CA ILE A 56 23.36 -10.55 6.48
C ILE A 56 22.85 -9.83 5.23
N GLY A 57 22.97 -10.45 4.06
CA GLY A 57 22.48 -9.90 2.79
C GLY A 57 20.96 -9.70 2.77
N GLY A 58 20.20 -10.65 3.34
CA GLY A 58 18.75 -10.55 3.49
C GLY A 58 18.34 -9.42 4.43
N ILE A 59 19.01 -9.27 5.59
CA ILE A 59 18.74 -8.18 6.55
C ILE A 59 19.04 -6.83 5.90
N ILE A 60 20.22 -6.66 5.30
CA ILE A 60 20.63 -5.40 4.68
C ILE A 60 19.71 -5.05 3.50
N GLY A 61 19.44 -6.02 2.62
CA GLY A 61 18.55 -5.81 1.47
C GLY A 61 17.12 -5.43 1.88
N SER A 62 16.59 -6.07 2.92
CA SER A 62 15.25 -5.76 3.44
C SER A 62 15.17 -4.37 4.08
N VAL A 63 16.18 -3.99 4.89
CA VAL A 63 16.25 -2.65 5.52
C VAL A 63 16.36 -1.56 4.46
N VAL A 64 17.26 -1.72 3.48
CA VAL A 64 17.44 -0.76 2.39
C VAL A 64 16.17 -0.65 1.53
N GLY A 65 15.56 -1.78 1.19
CA GLY A 65 14.30 -1.82 0.44
C GLY A 65 13.13 -1.18 1.17
N TYR A 66 13.03 -1.37 2.49
CA TYR A 66 12.04 -0.70 3.33
C TYR A 66 12.23 0.82 3.31
N LEU A 67 13.46 1.30 3.51
CA LEU A 67 13.75 2.74 3.54
C LEU A 67 13.44 3.42 2.21
N ILE A 68 13.92 2.86 1.09
CA ILE A 68 13.67 3.41 -0.25
C ILE A 68 12.17 3.42 -0.54
N GLY A 69 11.53 2.28 -0.30
CA GLY A 69 10.11 2.11 -0.59
C GLY A 69 9.21 2.95 0.32
N TYR A 70 9.56 3.17 1.58
CA TYR A 70 8.85 4.08 2.50
C TYR A 70 8.95 5.54 2.03
N ASN A 71 10.14 5.97 1.59
CA ASN A 71 10.32 7.32 1.06
C ASN A 71 9.55 7.55 -0.25
N LEU A 72 9.53 6.55 -1.14
CA LEU A 72 8.72 6.60 -2.37
C LEU A 72 7.23 6.71 -2.09
N ASP A 73 6.71 5.93 -1.14
CA ASP A 73 5.29 5.95 -0.79
C ASP A 73 4.89 7.30 -0.16
N LYS A 74 5.77 7.87 0.66
CA LYS A 74 5.63 9.22 1.26
C LYS A 74 5.66 10.34 0.20
N MET A 75 6.45 10.20 -0.85
CA MET A 75 6.47 11.15 -1.98
C MET A 75 5.22 11.01 -2.85
N ALA A 76 4.77 9.78 -3.10
CA ALA A 76 3.59 9.49 -3.93
C ALA A 76 2.27 9.93 -3.28
N THR A 77 2.21 10.03 -1.95
CA THR A 77 1.03 10.53 -1.21
C THR A 77 0.97 12.05 -1.09
N ARG A 78 2.05 12.77 -1.42
CA ARG A 78 2.10 14.25 -1.39
C ARG A 78 1.72 14.90 -2.73
N LYS A 79 1.34 14.10 -3.73
CA LYS A 79 1.01 14.53 -5.09
C LYS A 79 -0.47 14.28 -5.36
#